data_AF-A0A6J6G6M1-F1
#
_entry.id   AF-A0A6J6G6M1-F1
#
_cell.length_a   1.000
_cell.length_b   1.000
_cell.length_c   1.000
_cell.angle_alpha   90.00
_cell.angle_beta   90.00
_cell.angle_gamma   90.00
#
_symmetry.space_group_name_H-M   'P 1'
#
loop_
_entity.id
_entity.type
_entity.pdbx_description
1 polymer ?
#
loop_
_entity_poly.entity_id
_entity_poly.type
_entity_poly.pdbx_seq_one_letter_code
_entity_poly.pdbx_strand_id
1 'polypeptide(L)'
;MDRGLVPAKSIGAVATPRLASQDGVLTADQFASNNDLRLTRSELLAASNLSDDQLTEIESYGLIAIRGRHYDSDALAVAKAVAEISTYGIGARHLRAFKTAADREIGLVEQVTTPLLRQKGSEAKARAEEVERELASLSIRLHASLVRAGLHRTK
;
A
#
# COMPACT_ATOMS: atom_id res chain seq x y z
N MET A 1 43.32 28.48 -28.04
CA MET A 1 43.21 27.10 -27.53
C MET A 1 41.95 27.04 -26.69
N ASP A 2 40.84 26.83 -27.40
CA ASP A 2 39.46 26.85 -26.92
C ASP A 2 39.15 25.52 -26.18
N ARG A 3 38.87 25.58 -24.88
CA ARG A 3 38.52 24.40 -24.08
C ARG A 3 36.99 24.32 -23.98
N GLY A 4 36.39 23.76 -25.03
CA GLY A 4 34.97 23.43 -25.10
C GLY A 4 34.54 22.38 -24.07
N LEU A 5 34.23 22.82 -22.85
CA LEU A 5 33.52 22.03 -21.86
C LEU A 5 32.05 22.41 -21.89
N VAL A 6 31.26 21.64 -22.65
CA VAL A 6 29.80 21.63 -22.50
C VAL A 6 29.43 20.79 -21.28
N PRO A 7 28.64 21.29 -20.32
CA PRO A 7 28.13 20.47 -19.23
C PRO A 7 27.15 19.44 -19.78
N ALA A 8 27.32 18.18 -19.38
CA ALA A 8 26.37 17.12 -19.68
C ALA A 8 25.01 17.48 -19.05
N LYS A 9 24.00 17.67 -19.90
CA LYS A 9 22.60 17.84 -19.48
C LYS A 9 22.16 16.52 -18.86
N SER A 10 22.16 16.42 -17.53
CA SER A 10 21.50 15.33 -16.81
C SER A 10 19.99 15.50 -16.97
N ILE A 11 19.45 14.92 -18.04
CA ILE A 11 18.00 14.83 -18.24
C ILE A 11 17.46 13.94 -17.12
N GLY A 12 16.49 14.48 -16.38
CA GLY A 12 15.87 13.85 -15.24
C GLY A 12 15.50 12.40 -15.52
N ALA A 13 16.24 11.50 -14.88
CA ALA A 13 15.74 10.16 -14.64
C ALA A 13 14.56 10.32 -13.69
N VAL A 14 13.34 10.17 -14.23
CA VAL A 14 12.16 9.87 -13.42
C VAL A 14 12.55 8.71 -12.53
N ALA A 15 12.59 8.95 -11.22
CA ALA A 15 12.71 7.91 -10.24
C ALA A 15 11.46 7.03 -10.35
N THR A 16 11.48 6.07 -11.26
CA THR A 16 10.57 4.94 -11.18
C THR A 16 10.85 4.31 -9.82
N PRO A 17 9.87 4.22 -8.90
CA PRO A 17 10.06 3.44 -7.70
C PRO A 17 10.17 1.99 -8.18
N ARG A 18 11.40 1.53 -8.41
CA ARG A 18 11.67 0.11 -8.46
C ARG A 18 11.29 -0.37 -7.08
N LEU A 19 10.25 -1.19 -7.01
CA LEU A 19 9.90 -1.94 -5.82
C LEU A 19 11.20 -2.58 -5.31
N ALA A 20 11.77 -1.96 -4.29
CA ALA A 20 13.01 -2.39 -3.68
C ALA A 20 12.66 -3.61 -2.84
N SER A 21 12.71 -4.79 -3.46
CA SER A 21 12.74 -6.02 -2.70
C SER A 21 13.40 -7.12 -3.51
N GLN A 22 14.73 -7.03 -3.65
CA GLN A 22 15.50 -8.19 -4.10
C GLN A 22 15.52 -9.33 -3.06
N ASP A 23 15.00 -9.10 -1.83
CA ASP A 23 14.73 -10.15 -0.82
C ASP A 23 13.27 -10.22 -0.33
N GLY A 24 12.32 -9.51 -0.98
CA GLY A 24 10.88 -9.69 -0.71
C GLY A 24 10.33 -9.40 0.71
N VAL A 25 11.13 -8.96 1.70
CA VAL A 25 10.65 -8.78 3.07
C VAL A 25 10.13 -7.37 3.28
N LEU A 26 8.81 -7.25 3.48
CA LEU A 26 8.19 -6.03 4.01
C LEU A 26 8.65 -5.85 5.46
N THR A 27 9.37 -4.76 5.72
CA THR A 27 9.90 -4.38 7.03
C THR A 27 8.93 -3.43 7.73
N ALA A 28 9.01 -3.36 9.07
CA ALA A 28 8.19 -2.48 9.89
C ALA A 28 8.28 -1.00 9.43
N ASP A 29 9.45 -0.55 9.01
CA ASP A 29 9.68 0.83 8.53
C ASP A 29 8.85 1.22 7.30
N GLN A 30 8.43 0.24 6.48
CA GLN A 30 7.59 0.51 5.30
C GLN A 30 6.15 0.87 5.68
N PHE A 31 5.74 0.58 6.91
CA PHE A 31 4.46 1.02 7.47
C PHE A 31 4.55 2.40 8.15
N ALA A 32 5.72 3.05 8.15
CA ALA A 32 5.83 4.41 8.63
C ALA A 32 5.12 5.37 7.66
N SER A 33 4.05 6.00 8.15
CA SER A 33 3.09 6.80 7.39
C SER A 33 3.72 8.07 6.79
N ASN A 34 4.16 8.02 5.54
CA ASN A 34 4.41 9.20 4.72
C ASN A 34 3.41 9.23 3.57
N ASN A 35 2.23 9.79 3.85
CA ASN A 35 1.12 9.84 2.90
C ASN A 35 0.74 11.28 2.53
N ASP A 36 1.74 12.06 2.09
CA ASP A 36 1.55 13.44 1.61
C ASP A 36 0.98 13.52 0.19
N LEU A 37 0.83 12.38 -0.49
CA LEU A 37 0.26 12.34 -1.82
C LEU A 37 -1.23 12.71 -1.78
N ARG A 38 -1.63 13.63 -2.66
CA ARG A 38 -3.02 14.07 -2.78
C ARG A 38 -3.40 14.09 -4.24
N LEU A 39 -4.18 13.11 -4.66
CA LEU A 39 -4.66 12.97 -6.02
C LEU A 39 -6.15 13.28 -6.09
N THR A 40 -6.55 14.05 -7.09
CA THR A 40 -7.92 14.10 -7.58
C THR A 40 -8.30 12.77 -8.23
N ARG A 41 -9.61 12.56 -8.47
CA ARG A 41 -10.10 11.37 -9.19
C ARG A 41 -9.45 11.22 -10.57
N SER A 42 -9.36 12.30 -11.34
CA SER A 42 -8.75 12.29 -12.67
C SER A 42 -7.26 11.93 -12.62
N GLU A 43 -6.53 12.42 -11.62
CA GLU A 43 -5.12 12.09 -11.44
C GLU A 43 -4.93 10.63 -10.99
N LEU A 44 -5.80 10.11 -10.12
CA LEU A 44 -5.78 8.69 -9.73
C LEU A 44 -6.02 7.79 -10.94
N LEU A 45 -7.04 8.07 -11.76
CA LEU A 45 -7.34 7.30 -12.97
C LEU A 45 -6.15 7.31 -13.93
N ALA A 46 -5.57 8.48 -14.19
CA ALA A 46 -4.40 8.62 -15.05
C ALA A 46 -3.17 7.86 -14.52
N ALA A 47 -2.95 7.86 -13.20
CA ALA A 47 -1.78 7.23 -12.58
C ALA A 47 -1.94 5.72 -12.33
N SER A 48 -3.18 5.22 -12.21
CA SER A 48 -3.48 3.82 -11.90
C SER A 48 -3.85 2.97 -13.12
N ASN A 49 -4.22 3.61 -14.23
CA ASN A 49 -4.68 2.95 -15.46
C ASN A 49 -5.99 2.15 -15.26
N LEU A 50 -6.80 2.54 -14.28
CA LEU A 50 -8.17 2.09 -14.11
C LEU A 50 -9.13 2.85 -15.03
N SER A 51 -10.23 2.21 -15.43
CA SER A 51 -11.40 2.92 -15.95
C SER A 51 -12.21 3.58 -14.83
N ASP A 52 -13.06 4.54 -15.19
CA ASP A 52 -13.95 5.19 -14.23
C ASP A 52 -14.95 4.21 -13.59
N ASP A 53 -15.43 3.22 -14.37
CA ASP A 53 -16.30 2.15 -13.89
C ASP A 53 -15.58 1.26 -12.87
N GLN A 54 -14.32 0.88 -13.14
CA GLN A 54 -13.53 0.08 -12.21
C GLN A 54 -13.26 0.84 -10.91
N LEU A 55 -12.95 2.14 -10.99
CA LEU A 55 -12.75 2.96 -9.81
C LEU A 55 -14.04 3.05 -8.98
N THR A 56 -15.18 3.27 -9.62
CA THR A 56 -16.49 3.27 -8.95
C THR A 56 -16.79 1.93 -8.29
N GLU A 57 -16.47 0.81 -8.95
CA GLU A 57 -16.68 -0.53 -8.40
C GLU A 57 -15.82 -0.77 -7.15
N ILE A 58 -14.52 -0.48 -7.19
CA ILE A 58 -13.63 -0.70 -6.04
C ILE A 58 -13.95 0.23 -4.86
N GLU A 59 -14.41 1.45 -5.12
CA GLU A 59 -14.94 2.36 -4.10
C GLU A 59 -16.20 1.78 -3.44
N SER A 60 -17.14 1.26 -4.24
CA SER A 60 -18.37 0.67 -3.73
C SER A 60 -18.14 -0.53 -2.81
N TYR A 61 -17.07 -1.29 -3.05
CA TYR A 61 -16.65 -2.39 -2.19
C TYR A 61 -15.72 -1.96 -1.04
N GLY A 62 -15.39 -0.67 -0.95
CA GLY A 62 -14.56 -0.10 0.11
C GLY A 62 -13.07 -0.49 0.02
N LEU A 63 -12.60 -0.97 -1.13
CA LEU A 63 -11.17 -1.28 -1.34
C LEU A 63 -10.31 -0.01 -1.28
N ILE A 64 -10.88 1.11 -1.73
CA ILE A 64 -10.29 2.44 -1.67
C ILE A 64 -11.34 3.40 -1.11
N ALA A 65 -10.90 4.41 -0.36
CA ALA A 65 -11.76 5.49 0.10
C ALA A 65 -11.07 6.84 -0.12
N ILE A 66 -11.88 7.87 -0.41
CA ILE A 66 -11.40 9.25 -0.48
C ILE A 66 -11.16 9.80 0.94
N ARG A 67 -10.03 10.48 1.14
CA ARG A 67 -9.71 11.18 2.40
C ARG A 67 -9.96 12.68 2.21
N GLY A 68 -11.10 13.14 2.70
CA GLY A 68 -11.58 14.51 2.51
C GLY A 68 -12.00 14.77 1.05
N ARG A 69 -11.04 15.16 0.21
CA ARG A 69 -11.26 15.46 -1.23
C ARG A 69 -10.23 14.82 -2.16
N HIS A 70 -9.31 14.02 -1.62
CA HIS A 70 -8.20 13.45 -2.38
C HIS A 70 -8.02 11.97 -2.06
N TYR A 71 -7.47 11.24 -3.02
CA TYR A 71 -6.89 9.92 -2.82
C TYR A 71 -5.43 10.07 -2.46
N ASP A 72 -4.95 9.13 -1.67
CA ASP A 72 -3.64 9.17 -1.05
C ASP A 72 -2.72 8.10 -1.70
N SER A 73 -1.50 7.92 -1.20
CA SER A 73 -0.55 6.95 -1.76
C SER A 73 -1.04 5.50 -1.67
N ASP A 74 -1.76 5.17 -0.60
CA ASP A 74 -2.27 3.82 -0.36
C ASP A 74 -3.42 3.52 -1.31
N ALA A 75 -4.32 4.49 -1.51
CA ALA A 75 -5.34 4.44 -2.54
C ALA A 75 -4.73 4.22 -3.94
N LEU A 76 -3.67 4.96 -4.29
CA LEU A 76 -2.98 4.75 -5.57
C LEU A 76 -2.37 3.34 -5.69
N ALA A 77 -1.75 2.83 -4.63
CA ALA A 77 -1.15 1.49 -4.62
C ALA A 77 -2.21 0.41 -4.82
N VAL A 78 -3.34 0.49 -4.12
CA VAL A 78 -4.47 -0.42 -4.31
C VAL A 78 -5.02 -0.31 -5.74
N ALA A 79 -5.22 0.91 -6.25
CA ALA A 79 -5.77 1.13 -7.59
C ALA A 79 -4.91 0.46 -8.69
N LYS A 80 -3.58 0.63 -8.61
CA LYS A 80 -2.64 -0.02 -9.52
C LYS A 80 -2.69 -1.54 -9.42
N ALA A 81 -2.69 -2.08 -8.21
CA ALA A 81 -2.78 -3.53 -8.00
C ALA A 81 -4.08 -4.10 -8.58
N VAL A 82 -5.22 -3.42 -8.40
CA VAL A 82 -6.48 -3.85 -9.00
C VAL A 82 -6.44 -3.80 -10.53
N ALA A 83 -5.84 -2.75 -11.11
CA ALA A 83 -5.70 -2.64 -12.56
C ALA A 83 -4.91 -3.83 -13.12
N GLU A 84 -3.80 -4.19 -12.49
CA GLU A 84 -2.97 -5.34 -12.87
C GLU A 84 -3.71 -6.67 -12.69
N ILE A 85 -4.37 -6.89 -11.55
CA ILE A 85 -5.13 -8.11 -11.26
C ILE A 85 -6.30 -8.28 -12.25
N SER A 86 -6.93 -7.18 -12.66
CA SER A 86 -8.04 -7.20 -13.61
C SER A 86 -7.65 -7.74 -14.99
N THR A 87 -6.37 -7.64 -15.38
CA THR A 87 -5.87 -8.22 -16.65
C THR A 87 -5.98 -9.75 -16.69
N TYR A 88 -6.11 -10.40 -15.53
CA TYR A 88 -6.31 -11.84 -15.39
C TYR A 88 -7.81 -12.22 -15.23
N GLY A 89 -8.74 -11.28 -15.45
CA GLY A 89 -10.18 -11.51 -15.31
C GLY A 89 -10.71 -11.47 -13.86
N ILE A 90 -9.86 -11.07 -12.90
CA ILE A 90 -10.22 -10.96 -11.49
C ILE A 90 -10.69 -9.53 -11.19
N GLY A 91 -12.00 -9.32 -11.22
CA GLY A 91 -12.62 -8.03 -10.88
C GLY A 91 -12.81 -7.78 -9.38
N ALA A 92 -13.24 -6.56 -9.04
CA ALA A 92 -13.32 -6.05 -7.66
C ALA A 92 -14.18 -6.91 -6.72
N ARG A 93 -15.25 -7.53 -7.23
CA ARG A 93 -16.08 -8.47 -6.46
C ARG A 93 -15.30 -9.62 -5.82
N HIS A 94 -14.25 -10.12 -6.49
CA HIS A 94 -13.40 -11.19 -5.97
C HIS A 94 -12.43 -10.68 -4.89
N LEU A 95 -12.16 -9.38 -4.89
CA LEU A 95 -11.24 -8.72 -3.96
C LEU A 95 -11.90 -8.39 -2.61
N ARG A 96 -13.23 -8.52 -2.49
CA ARG A 96 -13.94 -8.35 -1.22
C ARG A 96 -13.43 -9.24 -0.10
N ALA A 97 -12.99 -10.46 -0.44
CA ALA A 97 -12.40 -11.38 0.54
C ALA A 97 -11.06 -10.83 1.08
N PHE A 98 -10.24 -10.20 0.22
CA PHE A 98 -9.00 -9.54 0.63
C PHE A 98 -9.28 -8.36 1.54
N LYS A 99 -10.27 -7.50 1.20
CA LYS A 99 -10.70 -6.40 2.08
C LYS A 99 -11.13 -6.90 3.46
N THR A 100 -11.93 -7.96 3.49
CA THR A 100 -12.40 -8.57 4.74
C THR A 100 -11.25 -9.12 5.59
N ALA A 101 -10.25 -9.73 4.95
CA ALA A 101 -9.05 -10.20 5.64
C ALA A 101 -8.24 -9.02 6.22
N ALA A 102 -8.03 -7.96 5.43
CA ALA A 102 -7.35 -6.75 5.89
C ALA A 102 -8.07 -6.10 7.08
N ASP A 103 -9.40 -6.02 7.07
CA ASP A 103 -10.16 -5.47 8.20
C ASP A 103 -10.01 -6.28 9.48
N ARG A 104 -9.89 -7.60 9.37
CA ARG A 104 -9.62 -8.47 10.52
C ARG A 104 -8.20 -8.27 11.05
N GLU A 105 -7.22 -8.11 10.16
CA GLU A 105 -5.83 -7.83 10.53
C GLU A 105 -5.72 -6.48 11.24
N ILE A 106 -6.37 -5.43 10.71
CA ILE A 106 -6.46 -4.11 11.37
C ILE A 106 -7.07 -4.24 12.76
N GLY A 107 -8.20 -4.94 12.89
CA GLY A 107 -8.86 -5.13 14.18
C GLY A 107 -7.99 -5.86 15.21
N LEU A 108 -7.16 -6.83 14.79
CA LEU A 108 -6.20 -7.50 15.67
C LEU A 108 -5.10 -6.54 16.14
N VAL A 109 -4.57 -5.71 15.25
CA VAL A 109 -3.58 -4.69 15.60
C VAL A 109 -4.18 -3.69 16.58
N GLU A 110 -5.38 -3.18 16.31
CA GLU A 110 -6.10 -2.24 17.18
C GLU A 110 -6.36 -2.82 18.58
N GLN A 111 -6.69 -4.10 18.70
CA GLN A 111 -6.87 -4.77 19.99
C GLN A 111 -5.61 -4.73 20.85
N VAL A 112 -4.42 -4.81 20.23
CA VAL A 112 -3.14 -4.77 20.93
C VAL A 112 -2.68 -3.33 21.21
N THR A 113 -2.89 -2.40 20.28
CA THR A 113 -2.39 -1.02 20.39
C THR A 113 -3.31 -0.11 21.22
N THR A 114 -4.62 -0.35 21.23
CA THR A 114 -5.59 0.49 21.97
C THR A 114 -5.28 0.64 23.46
N PRO A 115 -4.92 -0.42 24.21
CA PRO A 115 -4.52 -0.28 25.62
C PRO A 115 -3.27 0.60 25.82
N LEU A 116 -2.30 0.55 24.89
CA LEU A 116 -1.08 1.35 24.94
C LEU A 116 -1.39 2.84 24.74
N LEU A 117 -2.25 3.15 23.76
CA LEU A 117 -2.69 4.53 23.47
C LEU A 117 -3.48 5.17 24.61
N ARG A 118 -4.10 4.38 25.49
CA ARG A 118 -4.81 4.90 26.68
C ARG A 118 -3.87 5.35 27.79
N GLN A 119 -2.61 4.91 27.79
CA GLN A 119 -1.61 5.37 28.74
C GLN A 119 -1.18 6.79 28.38
N LYS A 120 -1.00 7.65 29.39
CA LYS A 120 -0.60 9.06 29.16
C LYS A 120 0.91 9.14 28.90
N GLY A 121 1.31 9.93 27.91
CA GLY A 121 2.71 10.29 27.65
C GLY A 121 3.14 10.03 26.20
N SER A 122 4.13 10.77 25.74
CA SER A 122 4.71 10.61 24.39
C SER A 122 5.33 9.23 24.18
N GLU A 123 5.92 8.65 25.22
CA GLU A 123 6.53 7.32 25.19
C GLU A 123 5.49 6.21 24.92
N ALA A 124 4.30 6.31 25.52
CA ALA A 124 3.22 5.35 25.30
C ALA A 124 2.72 5.38 23.84
N LYS A 125 2.63 6.58 23.26
CA LYS A 125 2.27 6.76 21.86
C LYS A 125 3.33 6.16 20.93
N ALA A 126 4.60 6.48 21.16
CA ALA A 126 5.71 5.94 20.37
C ALA A 126 5.74 4.40 20.41
N ARG A 127 5.51 3.80 21.59
CA ARG A 127 5.43 2.35 21.76
C ARG A 127 4.24 1.74 21.02
N ALA A 128 3.08 2.40 21.03
CA ALA A 128 1.92 1.93 20.27
C ALA A 128 2.18 1.92 18.76
N GLU A 129 2.78 3.00 18.23
CA GLU A 129 3.15 3.11 16.82
C GLU A 129 4.22 2.08 16.41
N GLU A 130 5.17 1.77 17.30
CA GLU A 130 6.16 0.71 17.10
C GLU A 130 5.50 -0.67 17.00
N VAL A 131 4.66 -1.02 17.97
CA VAL A 131 3.92 -2.30 18.00
C VAL A 131 3.01 -2.44 16.77
N GLU A 132 2.36 -1.35 16.35
CA GLU A 132 1.55 -1.31 15.13
C GLU A 132 2.36 -1.73 13.90
N ARG A 133 3.53 -1.10 13.68
CA ARG A 133 4.40 -1.40 12.54
C ARG A 133 4.94 -2.83 12.58
N GLU A 134 5.32 -3.31 13.76
CA GLU A 134 5.81 -4.68 13.93
C GLU A 134 4.72 -5.71 13.61
N LEU A 135 3.53 -5.58 14.19
CA LEU A 135 2.42 -6.50 13.97
C LEU A 135 1.95 -6.49 12.51
N ALA A 136 1.91 -5.33 11.87
CA ALA A 136 1.59 -5.22 10.45
C ALA A 136 2.60 -5.99 9.59
N SER A 137 3.91 -5.81 9.85
CA SER A 137 4.96 -6.53 9.13
C SER A 137 4.89 -8.05 9.31
N LEU A 138 4.61 -8.51 10.53
CA LEU A 138 4.46 -9.94 10.84
C LEU A 138 3.23 -10.53 10.15
N SER A 139 2.12 -9.79 10.11
CA SER A 139 0.87 -10.22 9.48
C SER A 139 1.06 -10.48 7.98
N ILE A 140 1.72 -9.57 7.25
CA ILE A 140 1.97 -9.79 5.82
C ILE A 140 2.95 -10.95 5.58
N ARG A 141 4.00 -11.07 6.40
CA ARG A 141 4.94 -12.21 6.30
C ARG A 141 4.23 -13.55 6.55
N LEU A 142 3.32 -13.60 7.52
CA LEU A 142 2.48 -14.77 7.78
C LEU A 142 1.59 -15.07 6.58
N HIS A 143 0.85 -14.07 6.06
CA HIS A 143 -0.04 -14.22 4.91
C HIS A 143 0.71 -14.78 3.69
N ALA A 144 1.84 -14.18 3.32
CA ALA A 144 2.65 -14.63 2.19
C ALA A 144 3.14 -16.08 2.39
N SER A 145 3.51 -16.45 3.62
CA SER A 145 3.94 -17.81 3.95
C SER A 145 2.81 -18.82 3.85
N LEU A 146 1.62 -18.48 4.33
CA LEU A 146 0.42 -19.31 4.22
C LEU A 146 0.00 -19.53 2.75
N VAL A 147 0.04 -18.47 1.92
CA VAL A 147 -0.23 -18.57 0.48
C VAL A 147 0.78 -19.50 -0.21
N ARG A 148 2.08 -19.31 0.03
CA ARG A 148 3.12 -20.19 -0.55
C ARG A 148 2.92 -21.65 -0.12
N ALA A 149 2.66 -21.89 1.16
CA ALA A 149 2.41 -23.24 1.68
C ALA A 149 1.16 -23.88 1.05
N GLY A 150 0.10 -23.08 0.83
CA GLY A 150 -1.12 -23.52 0.15
C GLY A 150 -0.87 -23.92 -1.31
N LEU A 151 -0.14 -23.11 -2.07
CA LEU A 151 0.18 -23.38 -3.47
C LEU A 151 1.08 -24.61 -3.65
N HIS A 152 1.97 -24.89 -2.70
CA HIS A 152 2.80 -26.11 -2.72
C HIS A 152 1.99 -27.37 -2.43
N ARG A 153 0.90 -27.27 -1.65
CA ARG A 153 0.02 -28.42 -1.35
C ARG A 153 -0.80 -28.86 -2.56
N THR A 154 -1.14 -27.93 -3.44
CA THR A 154 -2.00 -28.17 -4.61
C THR A 154 -1.24 -28.64 -5.86
N LYS A 155 0.09 -28.77 -5.78
CA LYS A 155 0.94 -29.36 -6.82
C LYS A 155 1.28 -30.79 -6.44
#